data_AF-A0A353ND61-F1
#
_entry.id   AF-A0A353ND61-F1
#
_cell.length_a   1.000
_cell.length_b   1.000
_cell.length_c   1.000
_cell.angle_alpha   90.00
_cell.angle_beta   90.00
_cell.angle_gamma   90.00
#
_symmetry.space_group_name_H-M   'P 1'
#
loop_
_entity.id
_entity.type
_entity.pdbx_description
1 polymer ?
#
loop_
_entity_poly.entity_id
_entity_poly.type
_entity_poly.pdbx_seq_one_letter_code
_entity_poly.pdbx_strand_id
1 'polypeptide(L)'
;IDSVVTFPTIADTAFNQIRQYGRSSASVTIRMLETISVIGNFASRPEDLAALVRHAEMIARGACEVLSEEEDRKVVEKFRLVANQLCCRNEKEKQKRVFD
;
A
#
# COMPACT_ATOMS: atom_id res chain seq x y z
N ILE A 1 -1.30 -20.55 -18.24
CA ILE A 1 -1.02 -19.21 -18.80
C ILE A 1 0.14 -18.70 -17.97
N ASP A 2 1.36 -18.71 -18.53
CA ASP A 2 2.51 -18.12 -17.86
C ASP A 2 2.32 -16.61 -17.89
N SER A 3 1.67 -16.09 -16.84
CA SER A 3 1.56 -14.65 -16.66
C SER A 3 2.97 -14.11 -16.53
N VAL A 4 3.32 -13.14 -17.38
CA VAL A 4 4.55 -12.36 -17.23
C VAL A 4 4.65 -11.94 -15.76
N VAL A 5 5.73 -12.36 -15.10
CA VAL A 5 5.96 -12.04 -13.70
C VAL A 5 6.28 -10.55 -13.61
N THR A 6 5.26 -9.77 -13.28
CA THR A 6 5.37 -8.32 -13.09
C THR A 6 5.26 -7.99 -11.60
N PHE A 7 5.79 -6.82 -11.21
CA PHE A 7 5.66 -6.34 -9.85
C PHE A 7 4.19 -6.27 -9.37
N PRO A 8 3.22 -5.74 -10.14
CA PRO A 8 1.82 -5.72 -9.72
C PRO A 8 1.26 -7.13 -9.47
N THR A 9 1.62 -8.12 -10.28
CA THR A 9 1.19 -9.52 -10.09
C THR A 9 1.77 -10.13 -8.81
N ILE A 10 3.05 -9.84 -8.51
CA ILE A 10 3.69 -10.27 -7.25
C ILE A 10 3.03 -9.58 -6.06
N ALA A 11 2.84 -8.26 -6.13
CA ALA A 11 2.19 -7.48 -5.08
C ALA A 11 0.76 -7.99 -4.81
N ASP A 12 -0.01 -8.28 -5.86
CA ASP A 12 -1.32 -8.91 -5.73
C ASP A 12 -1.25 -10.25 -5.00
N THR A 13 -0.34 -11.12 -5.41
CA THR A 13 -0.21 -12.45 -4.80
C THR A 13 0.17 -12.35 -3.31
N ALA A 14 1.13 -11.49 -2.97
CA ALA A 14 1.63 -11.34 -1.60
C ALA A 14 0.62 -10.63 -0.68
N PHE A 15 0.18 -9.42 -1.05
CA PHE A 15 -0.68 -8.63 -0.17
C PHE A 15 -2.09 -9.20 -0.08
N ASN A 16 -2.59 -9.89 -1.11
CA ASN A 16 -3.95 -10.41 -1.03
C ASN A 16 -4.12 -11.44 0.08
N GLN A 17 -3.20 -12.40 0.20
CA GLN A 17 -3.30 -13.44 1.22
C GLN A 17 -3.20 -12.84 2.62
N ILE A 18 -2.22 -11.98 2.85
CA ILE A 18 -1.95 -11.40 4.17
C ILE A 18 -3.09 -10.46 4.58
N ARG A 19 -3.66 -9.63 3.69
CA ARG A 19 -4.77 -8.74 4.05
C ARG A 19 -6.03 -9.51 4.41
N GLN A 20 -6.31 -10.62 3.71
CA GLN A 20 -7.51 -11.43 3.93
C GLN A 20 -7.45 -12.11 5.29
N TYR A 21 -6.29 -12.68 5.61
CA TYR A 21 -6.04 -13.30 6.91
C TYR A 21 -5.97 -12.27 8.04
N GLY A 22 -5.24 -11.17 7.81
CA GLY A 22 -4.91 -10.17 8.82
C GLY A 22 -5.93 -9.07 9.04
N ARG A 23 -7.07 -9.04 8.31
CA ARG A 23 -8.04 -7.93 8.38
C ARG A 23 -8.60 -7.63 9.77
N SER A 24 -8.64 -8.62 10.67
CA SER A 24 -9.07 -8.43 12.07
C SER A 24 -7.91 -8.16 13.04
N SER A 25 -6.69 -7.98 12.52
CA SER A 25 -5.48 -7.71 13.28
C SER A 25 -4.93 -6.34 12.91
N ALA A 26 -5.07 -5.39 13.83
CA ALA A 26 -4.55 -4.03 13.65
C ALA A 26 -3.03 -4.05 13.41
N SER A 27 -2.27 -4.86 14.16
CA SER A 27 -0.82 -4.95 14.04
C SER A 27 -0.36 -5.46 12.68
N VAL A 28 -1.01 -6.51 12.14
CA VAL A 28 -0.70 -7.03 10.79
C VAL A 28 -1.05 -5.98 9.74
N THR A 29 -2.23 -5.38 9.84
CA THR A 29 -2.70 -4.33 8.91
C THR A 29 -1.73 -3.15 8.86
N ILE A 30 -1.33 -2.63 10.02
CA ILE A 30 -0.38 -1.51 10.13
C ILE A 30 0.97 -1.89 9.50
N ARG A 31 1.50 -3.08 9.79
CA ARG A 31 2.76 -3.55 9.22
C ARG A 31 2.71 -3.66 7.69
N MET A 32 1.59 -4.09 7.12
CA MET A 32 1.44 -4.13 5.67
C MET A 32 1.51 -2.72 5.07
N LEU A 33 0.85 -1.74 5.69
CA LEU A 33 0.89 -0.35 5.24
C LEU A 33 2.29 0.26 5.37
N GLU A 34 3.01 0.00 6.46
CA GLU A 34 4.43 0.37 6.61
C GLU A 34 5.30 -0.23 5.50
N THR A 35 5.07 -1.51 5.18
CA THR A 35 5.80 -2.21 4.11
C THR A 35 5.54 -1.55 2.76
N ILE A 36 4.29 -1.20 2.48
CA ILE A 36 3.92 -0.44 1.27
C ILE A 36 4.62 0.92 1.23
N SER A 37 4.65 1.66 2.36
CA SER A 37 5.38 2.93 2.47
C SER A 37 6.86 2.77 2.14
N VAL A 38 7.51 1.72 2.67
CA VAL A 38 8.93 1.44 2.40
C VAL A 38 9.14 1.15 0.92
N ILE A 39 8.36 0.26 0.32
CA ILE A 39 8.50 -0.08 -1.11
C ILE A 39 8.19 1.14 -1.99
N GLY A 40 7.18 1.92 -1.63
CA GLY A 40 6.79 3.15 -2.31
C GLY A 40 7.93 4.17 -2.44
N ASN A 41 8.86 4.24 -1.47
CA ASN A 41 10.04 5.11 -1.57
C ASN A 41 11.03 4.69 -2.67
N PHE A 42 11.06 3.41 -3.05
CA PHE A 42 12.01 2.87 -4.03
C PHE A 42 11.36 2.56 -5.38
N ALA A 43 10.04 2.37 -5.41
CA ALA A 43 9.29 2.13 -6.63
C ALA A 43 9.21 3.41 -7.47
N SER A 44 9.37 3.27 -8.78
CA SER A 44 9.41 4.42 -9.69
C SER A 44 8.45 4.31 -10.86
N ARG A 45 8.04 3.09 -11.24
CA ARG A 45 7.11 2.88 -12.36
C ARG A 45 5.68 3.23 -11.91
N PRO A 46 4.94 4.07 -12.67
CA PRO A 46 3.58 4.47 -12.30
C PRO A 46 2.65 3.29 -12.02
N GLU A 47 2.75 2.20 -12.80
CA GLU A 47 1.99 0.98 -12.63
C GLU A 47 2.27 0.25 -11.30
N ASP A 48 3.53 0.28 -10.85
CA ASP A 48 3.94 -0.34 -9.58
C ASP A 48 3.44 0.50 -8.40
N LEU A 49 3.55 1.82 -8.52
CA LEU A 49 3.03 2.78 -7.54
C LEU A 49 1.49 2.71 -7.42
N ALA A 50 0.79 2.62 -8.55
CA ALA A 50 -0.66 2.46 -8.58
C ALA A 50 -1.10 1.13 -7.91
N ALA A 51 -0.36 0.04 -8.12
CA ALA A 51 -0.63 -1.22 -7.45
C ALA A 51 -0.47 -1.10 -5.92
N LEU A 52 0.59 -0.41 -5.46
CA LEU A 52 0.84 -0.16 -4.04
C LEU A 52 -0.27 0.69 -3.39
N VAL A 53 -0.69 1.79 -4.03
CA VAL A 53 -1.79 2.64 -3.56
C VAL A 53 -3.08 1.83 -3.44
N ARG A 54 -3.42 1.06 -4.48
CA ARG A 54 -4.63 0.21 -4.46
C ARG A 54 -4.61 -0.78 -3.30
N HIS A 55 -3.46 -1.40 -3.02
CA HIS A 55 -3.33 -2.33 -1.90
C HIS A 55 -3.48 -1.62 -0.55
N ALA A 56 -2.86 -0.45 -0.37
CA ALA A 56 -3.03 0.34 0.85
C ALA A 56 -4.50 0.65 1.14
N GLU A 57 -5.26 1.04 0.11
CA GLU A 57 -6.70 1.30 0.22
C GLU A 57 -7.51 0.04 0.56
N MET A 58 -7.22 -1.08 -0.10
CA MET A 58 -7.89 -2.35 0.16
C MET A 58 -7.65 -2.86 1.59
N ILE A 59 -6.40 -2.74 2.08
CA ILE A 59 -6.00 -3.16 3.43
C ILE A 59 -6.74 -2.33 4.48
N ALA A 60 -6.69 -1.01 4.36
CA ALA A 60 -7.30 -0.12 5.33
C ALA A 60 -8.82 -0.25 5.36
N ARG A 61 -9.48 -0.35 4.19
CA ARG A 61 -10.92 -0.58 4.12
C ARG A 61 -11.31 -1.88 4.81
N GLY A 62 -10.63 -2.98 4.49
CA GLY A 62 -10.92 -4.29 5.08
C GLY A 62 -10.71 -4.34 6.60
N ALA A 63 -9.74 -3.59 7.11
CA ALA A 63 -9.52 -3.47 8.56
C ALA A 63 -10.57 -2.57 9.24
N CYS A 64 -10.90 -1.42 8.64
CA CYS A 64 -11.91 -0.51 9.19
C CYS A 64 -13.31 -1.12 9.26
N GLU A 65 -13.62 -2.08 8.39
CA GLU A 65 -14.88 -2.85 8.42
C GLU A 65 -14.98 -3.84 9.59
N VAL A 66 -13.85 -4.30 10.14
CA VAL A 66 -13.81 -5.45 11.09
C VAL A 66 -13.28 -5.06 12.48
N LEU A 67 -12.39 -4.08 12.57
CA LEU A 67 -11.82 -3.65 13.85
C LEU A 67 -12.87 -2.91 14.69
N SER A 68 -13.06 -3.37 15.93
CA SER A 68 -14.00 -2.75 16.88
C SER A 68 -13.44 -1.49 17.54
N GLU A 69 -12.13 -1.46 17.81
CA GLU A 69 -11.48 -0.33 18.48
C GLU A 69 -11.33 0.85 17.52
N GLU A 70 -11.73 2.04 17.97
CA GLU A 70 -11.72 3.24 17.13
C GLU A 70 -10.30 3.77 16.94
N GLU A 71 -9.47 3.73 17.98
CA GLU A 71 -8.09 4.21 17.89
C GLU A 71 -7.28 3.34 16.92
N ASP A 72 -7.50 2.03 16.89
CA ASP A 72 -6.86 1.15 15.91
C ASP A 72 -7.23 1.54 14.47
N ARG A 73 -8.50 1.87 14.21
CA ARG A 73 -8.97 2.33 12.89
C ARG A 73 -8.32 3.67 12.50
N LYS A 74 -8.18 4.60 13.44
CA LYS A 74 -7.49 5.89 13.21
C LYS A 74 -6.02 5.68 12.87
N VAL A 75 -5.33 4.77 13.57
CA VAL A 75 -3.92 4.45 13.30
C VAL A 75 -3.78 3.83 11.91
N VAL A 76 -4.63 2.86 11.55
CA VAL A 76 -4.66 2.26 10.21
C VAL A 76 -4.84 3.33 9.13
N GLU A 77 -5.79 4.25 9.31
CA GLU A 77 -6.03 5.33 8.36
C GLU A 77 -4.83 6.27 8.22
N LYS A 78 -4.17 6.61 9.33
CA LYS A 78 -2.93 7.40 9.30
C LYS A 78 -1.85 6.73 8.46
N PHE A 79 -1.62 5.43 8.65
CA PHE A 79 -0.61 4.70 7.88
C PHE A 79 -1.01 4.54 6.40
N ARG A 80 -2.31 4.43 6.09
CA ARG A 80 -2.80 4.44 4.71
C ARG A 80 -2.46 5.75 4.01
N LEU A 81 -2.69 6.89 4.67
CA LEU A 81 -2.37 8.20 4.12
C LEU A 81 -0.86 8.35 3.87
N VAL A 82 -0.01 7.90 4.80
CA VAL A 82 1.45 7.91 4.62
C VAL A 82 1.88 7.04 3.43
N ALA A 83 1.36 5.81 3.32
CA ALA A 83 1.62 4.93 2.20
C ALA A 83 1.25 5.57 0.86
N ASN A 84 0.05 6.16 0.76
CA ASN A 84 -0.39 6.84 -0.45
C ASN A 84 0.49 8.06 -0.77
N GLN A 85 0.84 8.87 0.23
CA GLN A 85 1.70 10.04 0.03
C GLN A 85 3.07 9.68 -0.53
N LEU A 86 3.71 8.63 0.01
CA LEU A 86 5.03 8.20 -0.46
C LEU A 86 4.96 7.61 -1.87
N CYS A 87 3.89 6.89 -2.21
CA CYS A 87 3.69 6.41 -3.56
C CYS A 87 3.45 7.55 -4.56
N CYS A 88 2.77 8.64 -4.15
CA CYS A 88 2.51 9.79 -5.02
C CYS A 88 3.65 10.83 -5.06
N ARG A 89 4.59 10.81 -4.10
CA ARG A 89 5.71 11.78 -4.03
C ARG A 89 6.67 11.62 -5.23
N ASN A 90 6.88 10.38 -5.67
CA ASN A 90 7.82 10.05 -6.73
C ASN A 90 7.41 10.59 -8.11
N GLU A 91 6.14 10.93 -8.31
CA GLU A 91 5.68 11.60 -9.54
C GLU A 91 6.17 13.06 -9.59
N LYS A 92 6.17 13.77 -8.46
CA LYS A 92 6.54 15.21 -8.38
C LYS A 92 8.04 15.45 -8.47
N GLU A 93 8.85 14.57 -7.88
CA GLU A 93 10.32 14.66 -7.95
C GLU A 93 10.85 14.33 -9.35
N LYS A 94 10.13 13.53 -10.13
CA LYS A 94 10.43 13.25 -11.53
C LYS A 94 10.11 14.42 -12.46
N GLN A 95 8.98 15.10 -12.25
CA GLN A 95 8.63 16.29 -13.04
C GLN A 95 9.65 17.43 -12.87
N LYS A 96 10.28 17.53 -11.69
CA LYS A 96 11.30 18.53 -11.39
C LYS A 96 12.65 18.24 -12.08
N ARG A 97 13.09 16.97 -12.13
CA ARG A 97 14.35 16.57 -12.81
C ARG A 97 14.30 16.55 -14.34
N VAL A 98 13.12 16.61 -14.94
CA VAL A 98 12.96 16.73 -16.40
C VAL A 98 13.02 18.19 -16.86
N PHE A 99 12.91 19.15 -15.92
CA PHE A 99 12.92 20.59 -16.17
C PHE A 99 14.21 21.31 -15.75
N ASP A 100 15.19 20.58 -15.20
CA ASP A 100 16.56 21.04 -14.91
C ASP A 100 17.54 20.49 -15.97
#